data_AF-A0A930Z421-F1
#
_entry.id   AF-A0A930Z421-F1
#
_cell.length_a   1.000
_cell.length_b   1.000
_cell.length_c   1.000
_cell.angle_alpha   90.00
_cell.angle_beta   90.00
_cell.angle_gamma   90.00
#
_symmetry.space_group_name_H-M   'P 1'
#
loop_
_entity.id
_entity.type
_entity.pdbx_description
1 polymer ?
#
loop_
_entity_poly.entity_id
_entity_poly.type
_entity_poly.pdbx_seq_one_letter_code
_entity_poly.pdbx_strand_id
1 'polypeptide(L)'
;MNREQKRMMQRQGQDPEGEAPAKRTAAPPRRAPKRQPFRPGQFLREVRSELRQVAWPNRSEVINYTTVTLVTLLSLMVFIFILNYAFAKGILWLFKT
;
A
#
# COMPACT_ATOMS: atom_id res chain seq x y z
N MET A 1 -17.84 82.61 -4.90
CA MET A 1 -16.58 82.77 -5.65
C MET A 1 -15.82 81.45 -5.58
N ASN A 2 -15.67 80.82 -6.75
CA ASN A 2 -15.60 79.37 -6.94
C ASN A 2 -14.30 78.70 -6.49
N ARG A 3 -14.45 77.51 -5.92
CA ARG A 3 -13.41 76.56 -5.46
C ARG A 3 -12.39 76.15 -6.55
N GLU A 4 -12.67 76.45 -7.81
CA GLU A 4 -11.84 76.21 -8.99
C GLU A 4 -10.51 76.99 -8.95
N GLN A 5 -10.56 78.27 -8.57
CA GLN A 5 -9.37 79.14 -8.58
C GLN A 5 -8.34 78.70 -7.53
N LYS A 6 -8.80 78.17 -6.40
CA LYS A 6 -7.92 77.70 -5.32
C LYS A 6 -7.23 76.37 -5.66
N ARG A 7 -7.81 75.55 -6.54
CA ARG A 7 -7.20 74.30 -7.02
C ARG A 7 -6.17 74.52 -8.14
N MET A 8 -6.38 75.53 -8.99
CA MET A 8 -5.45 75.83 -10.09
C MET A 8 -4.12 76.40 -9.57
N MET A 9 -4.14 77.23 -8.52
CA MET A 9 -2.91 77.72 -7.90
C MET A 9 -2.15 76.61 -7.14
N GLN A 10 -2.86 75.62 -6.60
CA GLN A 10 -2.27 74.52 -5.84
C GLN A 10 -1.60 73.48 -6.75
N ARG A 11 -2.10 73.28 -7.98
CA ARG A 11 -1.45 72.45 -9.01
C ARG A 11 -0.19 73.08 -9.60
N GLN A 12 -0.05 74.41 -9.56
CA GLN A 12 1.05 75.10 -10.24
C GLN A 12 2.30 75.28 -9.36
N GLY A 13 2.22 75.03 -8.04
CA GLY A 13 3.29 75.38 -7.12
C GLY A 13 3.92 74.25 -6.30
N GLN A 14 3.36 73.04 -6.27
CA GLN A 14 3.79 72.06 -5.27
C GLN A 14 3.31 70.65 -5.66
N ASP A 15 4.11 69.90 -6.41
CA ASP A 15 4.08 68.43 -6.34
C ASP A 15 5.39 67.94 -5.68
N PRO A 16 5.52 68.07 -4.35
CA PRO A 16 6.50 67.35 -3.56
C PRO A 16 5.96 65.94 -3.26
N GLU A 17 6.92 65.04 -3.06
CA GLU A 17 6.87 63.80 -2.29
C GLU A 17 5.57 63.52 -1.51
N GLY A 18 4.98 62.34 -1.73
CA GLY A 18 3.86 61.91 -0.90
C GLY A 18 3.20 60.58 -1.27
N GLU A 19 3.96 59.57 -1.67
CA GLU A 19 3.41 58.21 -1.84
C GLU A 19 3.58 57.40 -0.54
N ALA A 20 2.45 57.24 0.15
CA ALA A 20 2.27 56.60 1.44
C ALA A 20 2.50 55.06 1.38
N PRO A 21 2.67 54.38 2.54
CA PRO A 21 3.59 53.26 2.71
C PRO A 21 3.11 51.96 2.07
N ALA A 22 4.07 51.24 1.50
CA ALA A 22 3.92 49.89 0.99
C ALA A 22 3.26 48.96 2.03
N LYS A 23 2.08 48.46 1.66
CA LYS A 23 1.32 47.42 2.36
C LYS A 23 2.24 46.24 2.69
N ARG A 24 2.30 45.91 3.98
CA ARG A 24 2.85 44.67 4.53
C ARG A 24 2.35 43.46 3.73
N THR A 25 3.25 42.75 3.08
CA THR A 25 2.99 41.46 2.43
C THR A 25 2.61 40.44 3.51
N ALA A 26 1.32 40.13 3.62
CA ALA A 26 0.85 39.04 4.46
C ALA A 26 1.34 37.70 3.88
N ALA A 27 2.08 36.93 4.68
CA ALA A 27 2.50 35.58 4.32
C ALA A 27 1.25 34.69 4.06
N PRO A 28 1.26 33.82 3.04
CA PRO A 28 0.11 32.98 2.75
C PRO A 28 -0.14 31.99 3.90
N PRO A 29 -1.41 31.67 4.24
CA PRO A 29 -1.74 30.74 5.30
C PRO A 29 -1.18 29.35 4.96
N ARG A 30 -0.34 28.82 5.85
CA ARG A 30 0.21 27.46 5.77
C ARG A 30 -0.97 26.48 5.84
N ARG A 31 -1.38 25.95 4.69
CA ARG A 31 -2.52 25.03 4.57
C ARG A 31 -2.33 23.85 5.51
N ALA A 32 -3.26 23.69 6.46
CA ALA A 32 -3.31 22.53 7.33
C ALA A 32 -3.35 21.24 6.48
N PRO A 33 -2.65 20.16 6.88
CA PRO A 33 -2.64 18.92 6.13
C PRO A 33 -4.07 18.39 6.05
N LYS A 34 -4.61 18.34 4.83
CA LYS A 34 -5.93 17.78 4.54
C LYS A 34 -5.88 16.31 4.95
N ARG A 35 -6.60 15.92 6.00
CA ARG A 35 -6.77 14.53 6.40
C ARG A 35 -7.31 13.76 5.18
N GLN A 36 -6.48 12.87 4.63
CA GLN A 36 -6.88 12.10 3.47
C GLN A 36 -7.98 11.12 3.90
N PRO A 37 -9.13 11.08 3.22
CA PRO A 37 -10.16 10.08 3.50
C PRO A 37 -9.60 8.69 3.20
N PHE A 38 -9.92 7.71 4.04
CA PHE A 38 -9.49 6.32 3.86
C PHE A 38 -10.04 5.78 2.53
N ARG A 39 -9.15 5.51 1.57
CA ARG A 39 -9.51 5.06 0.23
C ARG A 39 -9.14 3.58 0.08
N PRO A 40 -10.09 2.65 0.12
CA PRO A 40 -9.81 1.21 0.00
C PRO A 40 -9.13 0.83 -1.33
N GLY A 41 -9.35 1.61 -2.40
CA GLY A 41 -8.65 1.45 -3.68
C GLY A 41 -7.14 1.77 -3.62
N GLN A 42 -6.70 2.65 -2.71
CA GLN A 42 -5.27 2.92 -2.49
C GLN A 42 -4.62 1.77 -1.71
N PHE A 43 -5.31 1.26 -0.69
CA PHE A 43 -4.86 0.10 0.09
C PHE A 43 -4.67 -1.16 -0.77
N LEU A 44 -5.60 -1.49 -1.66
CA LEU A 44 -5.45 -2.62 -2.60
C LEU A 44 -4.25 -2.47 -3.53
N ARG A 45 -3.93 -1.23 -3.92
CA ARG A 45 -2.77 -0.93 -4.77
C ARG A 45 -1.46 -1.09 -4.00
N GLU A 46 -1.44 -0.68 -2.74
CA GLU A 46 -0.33 -0.90 -1.81
C GLU A 46 -0.11 -2.40 -1.55
N VAL A 47 -1.16 -3.16 -1.24
CA VAL A 47 -1.10 -4.63 -1.07
C VAL A 47 -0.58 -5.32 -2.33
N ARG A 48 -1.05 -4.92 -3.54
CA ARG A 48 -0.52 -5.44 -4.81
C ARG A 48 0.97 -5.15 -4.96
N SER A 49 1.44 -3.98 -4.54
CA SER A 49 2.86 -3.61 -4.61
C SER A 49 3.73 -4.40 -3.64
N GLU A 50 3.22 -4.72 -2.44
CA GLU A 50 3.90 -5.58 -1.47
C GLU A 50 3.87 -7.05 -1.86
N LEU A 51 2.75 -7.56 -2.38
CA LEU A 51 2.64 -8.93 -2.90
C LEU A 51 3.58 -9.20 -4.08
N ARG A 52 4.05 -8.15 -4.75
CA ARG A 52 5.04 -8.23 -5.82
C ARG A 52 6.48 -8.38 -5.29
N GLN A 53 6.71 -8.03 -4.02
CA GLN A 53 7.96 -8.27 -3.31
C GLN A 53 8.04 -9.68 -2.71
N VAL A 54 6.90 -10.36 -2.57
CA VAL A 54 6.88 -11.78 -2.21
C VAL A 54 7.54 -12.54 -3.34
N ALA A 55 8.64 -13.23 -3.02
CA ALA A 55 9.31 -14.13 -3.95
C ALA A 55 8.37 -15.29 -4.28
N TRP A 56 7.57 -15.12 -5.34
CA TRP A 56 6.70 -16.18 -5.81
C TRP A 56 7.58 -17.32 -6.32
N PRO A 57 7.42 -18.52 -5.74
CA PRO A 57 8.33 -19.62 -5.97
C PRO A 57 8.35 -19.98 -7.46
N ASN A 58 9.53 -20.36 -7.95
CA ASN A 58 9.66 -20.80 -9.32
C ASN A 58 8.92 -22.12 -9.52
N ARG A 59 8.28 -22.32 -10.68
CA ARG A 59 7.44 -23.51 -10.94
C ARG A 59 8.21 -24.82 -10.78
N SER A 60 9.50 -24.83 -11.13
CA SER A 60 10.38 -25.99 -10.96
C SER A 60 10.59 -26.37 -9.48
N GLU A 61 10.68 -25.37 -8.60
CA GLU A 61 10.89 -25.59 -7.17
C GLU A 61 9.64 -26.21 -6.53
N VAL A 62 8.46 -25.70 -6.90
CA VAL A 62 7.17 -26.25 -6.47
C VAL A 62 7.00 -27.70 -6.94
N ILE A 63 7.36 -28.00 -8.19
CA ILE A 63 7.29 -29.37 -8.73
C ILE A 63 8.24 -30.30 -7.97
N ASN A 64 9.47 -29.87 -7.69
CA ASN A 64 10.42 -30.69 -6.94
C ASN A 64 9.92 -31.00 -5.53
N TYR A 65 9.46 -29.98 -4.78
CA TYR A 65 8.95 -30.19 -3.43
C TYR A 65 7.72 -31.10 -3.40
N THR A 66 6.76 -30.85 -4.29
CA THR A 66 5.56 -31.69 -4.38
C THR A 66 5.87 -33.12 -4.82
N THR A 67 6.86 -33.32 -5.71
CA THR A 67 7.30 -34.67 -6.12
C THR A 67 7.88 -35.44 -4.95
N VAL A 68 8.78 -34.83 -4.17
CA VAL A 68 9.35 -35.48 -2.97
C VAL A 68 8.24 -35.84 -1.99
N THR A 69 7.33 -34.91 -1.71
CA THR A 69 6.17 -35.16 -0.83
C THR A 69 5.29 -36.30 -1.35
N LEU A 70 4.96 -36.34 -2.64
CA LEU A 70 4.16 -37.41 -3.24
C LEU A 70 4.82 -38.78 -3.10
N VAL A 71 6.12 -38.87 -3.38
CA VAL A 71 6.88 -40.12 -3.23
C VAL A 71 6.88 -40.59 -1.78
N THR A 72 7.11 -39.69 -0.83
CA THR A 72 7.08 -40.02 0.61
C THR A 72 5.69 -40.47 1.06
N LEU A 73 4.62 -39.78 0.63
CA LEU A 73 3.25 -40.16 0.96
C LEU A 73 2.90 -41.54 0.41
N LEU A 74 3.23 -41.80 -0.86
CA LEU A 74 3.00 -43.09 -1.49
C LEU A 74 3.77 -44.22 -0.78
N SER A 75 5.04 -43.96 -0.44
CA SER A 75 5.86 -44.92 0.30
C SER A 75 5.23 -45.28 1.65
N LEU A 76 4.77 -44.28 2.41
CA LEU A 76 4.11 -44.51 3.70
C LEU A 76 2.78 -45.24 3.53
N MET A 77 1.97 -44.89 2.52
CA MET A 77 0.72 -45.61 2.23
C MET A 77 0.96 -47.08 1.92
N VAL A 78 1.96 -47.39 1.09
CA VAL A 78 2.34 -48.78 0.76
C VAL A 78 2.80 -49.52 2.01
N PHE A 79 3.66 -48.89 2.83
CA PHE A 79 4.14 -49.50 4.07
C PHE A 79 3.00 -49.82 5.03
N ILE A 80 2.12 -48.84 5.28
CA ILE A 80 0.94 -49.03 6.13
C ILE A 80 0.03 -50.11 5.55
N PHE A 81 -0.19 -50.11 4.23
CA PHE A 81 -1.02 -51.13 3.57
C PHE A 81 -0.48 -52.54 3.77
N ILE A 82 0.84 -52.75 3.59
CA ILE A 82 1.50 -54.04 3.81
C ILE A 82 1.32 -54.48 5.26
N LEU A 83 1.57 -53.58 6.22
CA LEU A 83 1.40 -53.88 7.63
C LEU A 83 -0.04 -54.27 7.95
N ASN A 84 -1.02 -53.50 7.49
CA ASN A 84 -2.45 -53.80 7.69
C ASN A 84 -2.82 -55.16 7.10
N TYR A 85 -2.33 -55.47 5.90
CA TYR A 85 -2.56 -56.77 5.27
C TYR A 85 -1.93 -57.92 6.05
N ALA A 86 -0.71 -57.73 6.54
CA ALA A 86 0.00 -58.71 7.36
C ALA A 86 -0.74 -58.96 8.68
N PHE A 87 -1.19 -57.90 9.36
CA PHE A 87 -2.01 -58.03 10.57
C PHE A 87 -3.33 -58.73 10.29
N ALA A 88 -4.06 -58.35 9.23
CA ALA A 88 -5.32 -58.97 8.87
C ALA A 88 -5.17 -60.49 8.64
N LYS A 89 -4.15 -60.90 7.86
CA LYS A 89 -3.88 -62.33 7.65
C LYS A 89 -3.34 -63.03 8.89
N GLY A 90 -2.45 -62.38 9.65
CA GLY A 90 -1.85 -62.96 10.86
C GLY A 90 -2.89 -63.25 11.94
N ILE A 91 -3.83 -62.33 12.13
CA ILE A 91 -4.94 -62.50 13.08
C ILE A 91 -5.89 -63.62 12.61
N LEU A 92 -6.24 -63.67 11.33
CA LEU A 92 -7.07 -64.75 10.78
C LEU A 92 -6.41 -66.13 10.92
N TRP A 93 -5.09 -66.19 10.76
CA TRP A 93 -4.32 -67.42 10.98
C TRP A 93 -4.30 -67.83 12.45
N LEU A 94 -4.13 -66.87 13.36
CA LEU A 94 -4.16 -67.08 14.80
C LEU A 94 -5.53 -67.59 15.29
N PHE A 95 -6.64 -67.00 14.82
CA PHE A 95 -8.00 -67.44 15.19
C PHE A 95 -8.45 -68.73 14.52
N LYS A 96 -7.78 -69.15 13.43
CA LYS A 96 -8.06 -70.41 12.74
C LYS A 96 -7.34 -71.60 13.40
N THR A 97 -6.34 -71.34 14.23
CA THR A 97 -5.64 -72.34 15.07
C THR A 97 -6.36 -72.49 16.39
#